data_AF-A0A3P1WCR6-F1
#
_entry.id   AF-A0A3P1WCR6-F1
#
_cell.length_a   1.000
_cell.length_b   1.000
_cell.length_c   1.000
_cell.angle_alpha   90.00
_cell.angle_beta   90.00
_cell.angle_gamma   90.00
#
_symmetry.space_group_name_H-M   'P 1'
#
loop_
_entity.id
_entity.type
_entity.pdbx_description
1 polymer ?
#
loop_
_entity_poly.entity_id
_entity_poly.type
_entity_poly.pdbx_seq_one_letter_code
_entity_poly.pdbx_strand_id
1 'polypeptide(L)'
;MHSPRSCAIAFLVAAALAACAHQPPTASGLAMGASQAEARSLWGEPLAIYASEQGSIWFYDTGVRTLQRQRIVFDAQGRVQQQGSAWSRAAFAQVQPGWDSQQVLHHFGPPIRQEAPRSSILQERDDALQERLRASRPPATAQAKHWLYGFREHTRYYAVVLTVENGRVTAVNIQEDMPQNSF
;
A
#
# COMPACT_ATOMS: atom_id res chain seq x y z
N MET A 1 65.14 -45.17 -33.94
CA MET A 1 65.26 -43.69 -33.92
C MET A 1 63.95 -43.12 -33.39
N HIS A 2 64.02 -42.28 -32.35
CA HIS A 2 62.96 -41.45 -31.75
C HIS A 2 61.76 -42.11 -31.03
N SER A 3 61.88 -42.22 -29.70
CA SER A 3 60.79 -41.93 -28.73
C SER A 3 60.57 -40.39 -28.69
N PRO A 4 59.55 -39.72 -28.06
CA PRO A 4 58.66 -40.18 -26.96
C PRO A 4 57.27 -39.46 -26.86
N ARG A 5 56.60 -39.58 -25.69
CA ARG A 5 55.62 -38.63 -25.06
C ARG A 5 54.19 -38.58 -25.61
N SER A 6 53.11 -38.31 -24.87
CA SER A 6 52.71 -38.24 -23.45
C SER A 6 51.25 -37.73 -23.47
N CYS A 7 50.46 -38.08 -22.46
CA CYS A 7 49.31 -37.36 -21.89
C CYS A 7 48.43 -36.44 -22.76
N ALA A 8 47.12 -36.71 -22.78
CA ALA A 8 46.13 -35.70 -22.36
C ALA A 8 44.76 -36.35 -22.09
N ILE A 9 44.39 -36.38 -20.81
CA ILE A 9 43.03 -36.56 -20.32
C ILE A 9 42.24 -35.31 -20.75
N ALA A 10 41.15 -35.48 -21.49
CA ALA A 10 40.20 -34.40 -21.74
C ALA A 10 38.81 -34.82 -21.23
N PHE A 11 38.62 -34.65 -19.92
CA PHE A 11 37.30 -34.58 -19.30
C PHE A 11 36.62 -33.31 -19.82
N LEU A 12 35.75 -33.45 -20.81
CA LEU A 12 34.85 -32.37 -21.23
C LEU A 12 33.75 -32.24 -20.16
N VAL A 13 33.96 -31.28 -19.27
CA VAL A 13 33.00 -30.79 -18.29
C VAL A 13 31.78 -30.28 -19.05
N ALA A 14 30.66 -30.99 -18.92
CA ALA A 14 29.36 -30.50 -19.35
C ALA A 14 29.00 -29.28 -18.48
N ALA A 15 29.14 -28.09 -19.05
CA ALA A 15 28.64 -26.87 -18.47
C ALA A 15 27.11 -26.97 -18.38
N ALA A 16 26.61 -27.33 -17.20
CA ALA A 16 25.21 -27.14 -16.86
C ALA A 16 24.95 -25.64 -16.91
N LEU A 17 24.32 -25.19 -18.00
CA LEU A 17 23.61 -23.92 -18.02
C LEU A 17 22.54 -24.01 -16.94
N ALA A 18 22.87 -23.52 -15.75
CA ALA A 18 21.89 -23.04 -14.80
C ALA A 18 21.19 -21.87 -15.49
N ALA A 19 20.18 -22.20 -16.29
CA ALA A 19 19.16 -21.25 -16.67
C ALA A 19 18.57 -20.78 -15.34
N CYS A 20 19.00 -19.62 -14.87
CA CYS A 20 18.24 -18.86 -13.90
C CYS A 20 16.89 -18.62 -14.56
N ALA A 21 15.93 -19.50 -14.26
CA ALA A 21 14.53 -19.22 -14.40
C ALA A 21 14.27 -18.03 -13.47
N HIS A 22 14.56 -16.82 -13.96
CA HIS A 22 13.88 -15.62 -13.56
C HIS A 22 12.44 -15.80 -14.06
N GLN A 23 11.70 -16.66 -13.35
CA GLN A 23 10.26 -16.54 -13.34
C GLN A 23 10.00 -15.13 -12.80
N PRO A 24 9.39 -14.23 -13.59
CA PRO A 24 8.89 -12.99 -13.02
C PRO A 24 8.02 -13.38 -11.82
N PRO A 25 8.12 -12.74 -10.66
CA PRO A 25 7.39 -13.15 -9.46
C PRO A 25 5.90 -13.28 -9.79
N THR A 26 5.45 -14.51 -10.00
CA THR A 26 4.13 -14.82 -10.52
C THR A 26 3.16 -14.77 -9.37
N ALA A 27 2.57 -13.60 -9.08
CA ALA A 27 1.36 -13.37 -8.25
C ALA A 27 1.27 -14.08 -6.87
N SER A 28 2.30 -14.81 -6.48
CA SER A 28 2.42 -15.60 -5.27
C SER A 28 3.22 -14.72 -4.34
N GLY A 29 2.59 -14.33 -3.23
CA GLY A 29 3.21 -13.48 -2.22
C GLY A 29 4.56 -14.01 -1.74
N LEU A 30 5.23 -13.23 -0.89
CA LEU A 30 6.48 -13.67 -0.26
C LEU A 30 6.26 -14.94 0.57
N ALA A 31 7.27 -15.80 0.67
CA ALA A 31 7.14 -16.94 1.58
C ALA A 31 6.97 -16.45 3.03
N MET A 32 6.16 -17.15 3.82
CA MET A 32 6.10 -16.93 5.27
C MET A 32 7.50 -17.12 5.86
N GLY A 33 7.93 -16.19 6.73
CA GLY A 33 9.28 -16.19 7.29
C GLY A 33 10.38 -15.58 6.40
N ALA A 34 10.07 -15.19 5.15
CA ALA A 34 11.00 -14.49 4.27
C ALA A 34 11.46 -13.17 4.90
N SER A 35 12.68 -12.78 4.63
CA SER A 35 13.29 -11.56 5.15
C SER A 35 12.83 -10.31 4.40
N GLN A 36 12.99 -9.16 5.05
CA GLN A 36 12.87 -7.84 4.41
C GLN A 36 13.81 -7.67 3.20
N ALA A 37 15.01 -8.25 3.24
CA ALA A 37 15.96 -8.18 2.13
C ALA A 37 15.45 -8.95 0.90
N GLU A 38 14.85 -10.13 1.11
CA GLU A 38 14.21 -10.90 0.03
C GLU A 38 13.02 -10.14 -0.55
N ALA A 39 12.20 -9.49 0.30
CA ALA A 39 11.10 -8.64 -0.16
C ALA A 39 11.57 -7.52 -1.09
N ARG A 40 12.64 -6.81 -0.71
CA ARG A 40 13.23 -5.76 -1.56
C ARG A 40 13.82 -6.30 -2.85
N SER A 41 14.50 -7.44 -2.78
CA SER A 41 15.10 -8.08 -3.95
C SER A 41 14.03 -8.46 -4.98
N LEU A 42 12.88 -8.96 -4.54
CA LEU A 42 11.80 -9.41 -5.42
C LEU A 42 10.92 -8.26 -5.92
N TRP A 43 10.56 -7.30 -5.05
CA TRP A 43 9.52 -6.31 -5.31
C TRP A 43 10.02 -4.86 -5.36
N GLY A 44 11.32 -4.62 -5.13
CA GLY A 44 11.90 -3.28 -5.07
C GLY A 44 11.68 -2.58 -3.73
N GLU A 45 11.76 -1.25 -3.70
CA GLU A 45 11.46 -0.51 -2.47
C GLU A 45 9.96 -0.45 -2.21
N PRO A 46 9.53 -0.60 -0.94
CA PRO A 46 8.13 -0.42 -0.58
C PRO A 46 7.71 1.04 -0.76
N LEU A 47 6.44 1.23 -1.10
CA LEU A 47 5.79 2.54 -1.17
C LEU A 47 5.79 3.23 0.21
N ALA A 48 5.58 2.46 1.28
CA ALA A 48 5.59 2.95 2.64
C ALA A 48 6.04 1.88 3.63
N ILE A 49 6.71 2.34 4.68
CA ILE A 49 7.12 1.52 5.83
C ILE A 49 6.61 2.22 7.09
N TYR A 50 5.93 1.47 7.94
CA TYR A 50 5.53 1.92 9.27
C TYR A 50 6.12 0.99 10.33
N ALA A 51 6.60 1.56 11.43
CA ALA A 51 6.94 0.79 12.61
C ALA A 51 5.66 0.31 13.30
N SER A 52 5.68 -0.91 13.84
CA SER A 52 4.63 -1.42 14.71
C SER A 52 5.26 -2.02 15.96
N GLU A 53 4.48 -2.22 17.03
CA GLU A 53 4.96 -2.84 18.26
C GLU A 53 5.55 -4.24 18.03
N GLN A 54 5.10 -4.91 16.97
CA GLN A 54 5.47 -6.28 16.62
C GLN A 54 6.57 -6.36 15.56
N GLY A 55 7.03 -5.22 15.02
CA GLY A 55 8.03 -5.16 13.95
C GLY A 55 7.75 -4.01 12.99
N SER A 56 7.44 -4.34 11.73
CA SER A 56 7.16 -3.31 10.72
C SER A 56 6.10 -3.74 9.72
N ILE A 57 5.41 -2.76 9.14
CA ILE A 57 4.36 -2.95 8.15
C ILE A 57 4.80 -2.25 6.88
N TRP A 58 4.92 -3.01 5.81
CA TRP A 58 5.37 -2.53 4.51
C TRP A 58 4.23 -2.60 3.51
N PHE A 59 4.20 -1.63 2.61
CA PHE A 59 3.19 -1.54 1.56
C PHE A 59 3.84 -1.46 0.19
N TYR A 60 3.33 -2.24 -0.77
CA TYR A 60 3.78 -2.27 -2.16
C TYR A 60 2.62 -2.04 -3.11
N ASP A 61 2.88 -1.34 -4.21
CA ASP A 61 1.94 -1.26 -5.34
C ASP A 61 2.08 -2.51 -6.20
N THR A 62 1.01 -3.31 -6.30
CA THR A 62 1.05 -4.57 -7.06
C THR A 62 0.46 -4.47 -8.47
N GLY A 63 0.20 -3.27 -8.95
CA GLY A 63 -0.15 -3.06 -10.35
C GLY A 63 -0.90 -1.76 -10.60
N VAL A 64 -0.44 -1.03 -11.62
CA VAL A 64 -0.98 0.28 -12.03
C VAL A 64 -2.46 0.21 -12.43
N ARG A 65 -2.93 -0.94 -12.94
CA ARG A 65 -4.32 -1.09 -13.46
C ARG A 65 -5.33 -1.53 -12.41
N THR A 66 -4.91 -2.28 -11.39
CA THR A 66 -5.82 -2.81 -10.36
C THR A 66 -5.93 -1.88 -9.16
N LEU A 67 -5.02 -0.90 -9.04
CA LEU A 67 -4.89 -0.02 -7.88
C LEU A 67 -4.83 -0.83 -6.57
N GLN A 68 -4.25 -2.03 -6.63
CA GLN A 68 -4.13 -2.88 -5.46
C GLN A 68 -2.89 -2.53 -4.68
N ARG A 69 -3.04 -2.60 -3.35
CA ARG A 69 -1.99 -2.32 -2.38
C ARG A 69 -1.73 -3.61 -1.62
N GLN A 70 -0.52 -4.15 -1.73
CA GLN A 70 -0.11 -5.30 -0.95
C GLN A 70 0.43 -4.82 0.39
N ARG A 71 -0.05 -5.41 1.48
CA ARG A 71 0.45 -5.22 2.83
C ARG A 71 1.27 -6.43 3.23
N ILE A 72 2.41 -6.18 3.86
CA ILE A 72 3.25 -7.20 4.48
C ILE A 72 3.53 -6.77 5.92
N VAL A 73 3.33 -7.67 6.88
CA VAL A 73 3.74 -7.49 8.27
C VAL A 73 4.98 -8.32 8.50
N PHE A 74 6.03 -7.66 8.94
CA PHE A 74 7.25 -8.30 9.42
C PHE A 74 7.27 -8.30 10.94
N ASP A 75 7.75 -9.40 11.52
CA ASP A 75 8.05 -9.49 12.94
C ASP A 75 9.27 -8.63 13.34
N ALA A 76 9.62 -8.66 14.63
CA ALA A 76 10.77 -7.94 15.18
C ALA A 76 12.13 -8.41 14.63
N GLN A 77 12.19 -9.60 14.03
CA GLN A 77 13.38 -10.15 13.36
C GLN A 77 13.40 -9.81 11.87
N GLY A 78 12.43 -9.05 11.37
CA GLY A 78 12.34 -8.67 9.97
C GLY A 78 11.88 -9.82 9.06
N ARG A 79 11.10 -10.76 9.59
CA ARG A 79 10.55 -11.90 8.83
C ARG A 79 9.05 -11.78 8.59
N VAL A 80 8.58 -12.19 7.42
CA VAL A 80 7.16 -12.12 7.04
C VAL A 80 6.31 -12.94 8.01
N GLN A 81 5.41 -12.26 8.71
CA GLN A 81 4.43 -12.84 9.64
C GLN A 81 3.02 -12.83 9.06
N GLN A 82 2.67 -11.84 8.22
CA GLN A 82 1.39 -11.78 7.52
C GLN A 82 1.56 -11.05 6.19
N GLN A 83 0.72 -11.35 5.21
CA GLN A 83 0.63 -10.58 3.98
C GLN A 83 -0.75 -10.73 3.33
N GLY A 84 -1.11 -9.77 2.48
CA GLY A 84 -2.33 -9.82 1.67
C GLY A 84 -2.67 -8.46 1.08
N SER A 85 -3.79 -8.38 0.36
CA SER A 85 -4.30 -7.10 -0.09
C SER A 85 -4.68 -6.22 1.11
N ALA A 86 -4.11 -5.03 1.18
CA ALA A 86 -4.50 -3.99 2.12
C ALA A 86 -5.90 -3.46 1.81
N TRP A 87 -6.24 -3.37 0.52
CA TRP A 87 -7.48 -2.75 0.04
C TRP A 87 -8.45 -3.82 -0.44
N SER A 88 -9.55 -3.95 0.29
CA SER A 88 -10.70 -4.78 -0.07
C SER A 88 -11.94 -4.21 0.61
N ARG A 89 -13.13 -4.55 0.11
CA ARG A 89 -14.37 -4.13 0.77
C ARG A 89 -14.44 -4.63 2.21
N ALA A 90 -14.07 -5.89 2.41
CA ALA A 90 -14.09 -6.52 3.73
C ALA A 90 -13.15 -5.82 4.72
N ALA A 91 -11.99 -5.32 4.27
CA ALA A 91 -11.08 -4.56 5.12
C ALA A 91 -11.63 -3.17 5.44
N PHE A 92 -12.14 -2.43 4.44
CA PHE A 92 -12.68 -1.09 4.67
C PHE A 92 -13.99 -1.09 5.48
N ALA A 93 -14.79 -2.16 5.42
CA ALA A 93 -15.99 -2.32 6.23
C ALA A 93 -15.71 -2.40 7.75
N GLN A 94 -14.45 -2.66 8.15
CA GLN A 94 -14.06 -2.70 9.56
C GLN A 94 -13.77 -1.31 10.13
N VAL A 95 -13.55 -0.31 9.28
CA VAL A 95 -13.23 1.05 9.69
C VAL A 95 -14.45 1.68 10.33
N GLN A 96 -14.27 2.24 11.52
CA GLN A 96 -15.32 2.89 12.29
C GLN A 96 -14.90 4.32 12.66
N PRO A 97 -15.85 5.26 12.80
CA PRO A 97 -15.56 6.54 13.42
C PRO A 97 -14.86 6.35 14.78
N GLY A 98 -13.83 7.16 15.03
CA GLY A 98 -12.98 7.09 16.22
C GLY A 98 -11.61 6.46 15.99
N TRP A 99 -11.44 5.66 14.92
CA TRP A 99 -10.12 5.17 14.49
C TRP A 99 -9.16 6.34 14.33
N ASP A 100 -7.95 6.21 14.86
CA ASP A 100 -6.92 7.21 14.62
C ASP A 100 -6.27 7.03 13.24
N SER A 101 -5.67 8.12 12.75
CA SER A 101 -5.03 8.16 11.44
C SER A 101 -3.87 7.16 11.32
N GLN A 102 -3.19 6.82 12.42
CA GLN A 102 -2.11 5.84 12.41
C GLN A 102 -2.66 4.42 12.23
N GLN A 103 -3.76 4.08 12.89
CA GLN A 103 -4.48 2.81 12.69
C GLN A 103 -4.89 2.65 11.22
N VAL A 104 -5.42 3.71 10.60
CA VAL A 104 -5.76 3.72 9.18
C VAL A 104 -4.52 3.46 8.32
N LEU A 105 -3.41 4.17 8.54
CA LEU A 105 -2.18 3.99 7.77
C LEU A 105 -1.54 2.61 7.99
N HIS A 106 -1.62 2.05 9.19
CA HIS A 106 -1.11 0.71 9.50
C HIS A 106 -1.93 -0.40 8.83
N HIS A 107 -3.23 -0.18 8.58
CA HIS A 107 -4.09 -1.13 7.88
C HIS A 107 -4.03 -0.97 6.36
N PHE A 108 -4.08 0.26 5.85
CA PHE A 108 -4.32 0.54 4.44
C PHE A 108 -3.13 1.19 3.73
N GLY A 109 -2.12 1.63 4.46
CA GLY A 109 -1.03 2.42 3.91
C GLY A 109 -1.48 3.83 3.50
N PRO A 110 -0.61 4.57 2.77
CA PRO A 110 -0.94 5.93 2.38
C PRO A 110 -2.13 5.95 1.40
N PRO A 111 -3.07 6.90 1.57
CA PRO A 111 -4.14 7.11 0.60
C PRO A 111 -3.59 7.55 -0.76
N ILE A 112 -4.37 7.36 -1.81
CA ILE A 112 -4.06 7.86 -3.16
C ILE A 112 -3.97 9.38 -3.15
N ARG A 113 -4.85 10.03 -2.38
CA ARG A 113 -4.92 11.48 -2.26
C ARG A 113 -5.40 11.89 -0.87
N GLN A 114 -4.88 13.02 -0.39
CA GLN A 114 -5.43 13.75 0.73
C GLN A 114 -5.86 15.13 0.25
N GLU A 115 -7.10 15.53 0.52
CA GLU A 115 -7.63 16.84 0.12
C GLU A 115 -8.49 17.44 1.22
N ALA A 116 -8.62 18.78 1.22
CA ALA A 116 -9.60 19.43 2.08
C ALA A 116 -11.03 19.06 1.58
N PRO A 117 -12.00 18.84 2.48
CA PRO A 117 -13.40 18.74 2.09
C PRO A 117 -13.77 19.95 1.24
N ARG A 118 -14.42 19.71 0.10
CA ARG A 118 -14.92 20.80 -0.73
C ARG A 118 -15.95 21.58 0.07
N SER A 119 -15.61 22.80 0.46
CA SER A 119 -16.55 23.76 0.99
C SER A 119 -17.56 24.13 -0.10
N SER A 120 -18.85 24.09 0.22
CA SER A 120 -19.88 24.69 -0.64
C SER A 120 -19.64 26.20 -0.69
N ILE A 121 -19.92 26.88 -1.81
CA ILE A 121 -19.79 28.34 -1.93
C ILE A 121 -20.60 29.08 -0.86
N LEU A 122 -21.71 28.48 -0.41
CA LEU A 122 -22.51 29.01 0.72
C LEU A 122 -21.77 28.86 2.06
N GLN A 123 -21.09 27.72 2.25
CA GLN A 123 -20.25 27.47 3.43
C GLN A 123 -19.09 28.46 3.49
N GLU A 124 -18.42 28.74 2.35
CA GLU A 124 -17.30 29.69 2.29
C GLU A 124 -17.74 31.11 2.68
N ARG A 125 -18.96 31.50 2.32
CA ARG A 125 -19.52 32.81 2.69
C ARG A 125 -19.83 32.88 4.19
N ASP A 126 -20.40 31.81 4.75
CA ASP A 126 -20.73 31.73 6.17
C ASP A 126 -19.48 31.59 7.04
N ASP A 127 -18.47 30.84 6.58
CA ASP A 127 -17.16 30.71 7.21
C ASP A 127 -16.39 32.03 7.16
N ALA A 128 -16.42 32.78 6.06
CA ALA A 128 -15.79 34.11 5.98
C ALA A 128 -16.45 35.12 6.92
N LEU A 129 -17.77 35.04 7.11
CA LEU A 129 -18.52 35.87 8.05
C LEU A 129 -18.25 35.45 9.50
N GLN A 130 -18.16 34.15 9.76
CA GLN A 130 -17.73 33.61 11.05
C GLN A 130 -16.27 33.91 11.37
N GLU A 131 -15.36 33.91 10.40
CA GLU A 131 -13.93 34.19 10.61
C GLU A 131 -13.72 35.66 10.99
N ARG A 132 -14.49 36.57 10.38
CA ARG A 132 -14.57 37.98 10.80
C ARG A 132 -15.07 38.14 12.23
N LEU A 133 -15.99 37.28 12.67
CA LEU A 133 -16.49 37.25 14.06
C LEU A 133 -15.49 36.54 15.00
N ARG A 134 -14.72 35.56 14.51
CA ARG A 134 -13.72 34.78 15.25
C ARG A 134 -12.37 35.48 15.41
N ALA A 135 -12.11 36.57 14.69
CA ALA A 135 -10.92 37.42 14.82
C ALA A 135 -10.66 37.98 16.25
N SER A 136 -11.47 37.61 17.24
CA SER A 136 -11.29 37.88 18.68
C SER A 136 -10.93 36.63 19.53
N ARG A 137 -10.66 35.46 18.92
CA ARG A 137 -10.31 34.19 19.61
C ARG A 137 -9.10 33.53 18.93
N PRO A 138 -8.15 32.91 19.65
CA PRO A 138 -6.99 32.25 19.05
C PRO A 138 -7.40 31.10 18.11
N PRO A 139 -6.64 30.84 17.02
CA PRO A 139 -7.03 29.91 15.98
C PRO A 139 -6.79 28.47 16.42
N ALA A 140 -7.85 27.69 16.55
CA ALA A 140 -7.75 26.24 16.63
C ALA A 140 -9.04 25.60 16.09
N THR A 141 -9.01 25.15 14.85
CA THR A 141 -9.83 24.01 14.42
C THR A 141 -9.03 23.24 13.38
N ALA A 142 -8.68 21.99 13.69
CA ALA A 142 -7.99 21.17 12.71
C ALA A 142 -8.90 21.00 11.51
N GLN A 143 -8.37 21.34 10.33
CA GLN A 143 -9.09 21.18 9.10
C GLN A 143 -9.32 19.69 8.85
N ALA A 144 -10.58 19.29 8.72
CA ALA A 144 -10.93 17.96 8.25
C ALA A 144 -10.23 17.72 6.89
N LYS A 145 -9.83 16.48 6.64
CA LYS A 145 -9.21 16.04 5.38
C LYS A 145 -9.94 14.81 4.87
N HIS A 146 -10.20 14.75 3.57
CA HIS A 146 -10.63 13.55 2.90
C HIS A 146 -9.41 12.73 2.48
N TRP A 147 -9.36 11.48 2.92
CA TRP A 147 -8.38 10.50 2.48
C TRP A 147 -9.06 9.57 1.48
N LEU A 148 -8.55 9.56 0.26
CA LEU A 148 -9.12 8.81 -0.85
C LEU A 148 -8.34 7.53 -1.08
N TYR A 149 -9.06 6.41 -1.10
CA TYR A 149 -8.57 5.11 -1.51
C TYR A 149 -9.40 4.61 -2.69
N GLY A 150 -8.80 3.73 -3.50
CA GLY A 150 -9.46 3.21 -4.69
C GLY A 150 -8.93 1.83 -5.03
N PHE A 151 -9.80 0.84 -5.19
CA PHE A 151 -9.39 -0.53 -5.48
C PHE A 151 -10.38 -1.24 -6.40
N ARG A 152 -9.88 -2.26 -7.12
CA ARG A 152 -10.72 -3.18 -7.89
C ARG A 152 -10.88 -4.50 -7.15
N GLU A 153 -12.12 -4.96 -7.08
CA GLU A 153 -12.49 -6.29 -6.58
C GLU A 153 -13.48 -6.91 -7.57
N HIS A 154 -13.12 -8.08 -8.10
CA HIS A 154 -13.76 -8.66 -9.28
C HIS A 154 -13.75 -7.67 -10.47
N THR A 155 -14.91 -7.37 -11.06
CA THR A 155 -15.06 -6.42 -12.18
C THR A 155 -15.43 -5.00 -11.74
N ARG A 156 -15.58 -4.77 -10.44
CA ARG A 156 -16.08 -3.52 -9.86
C ARG A 156 -14.95 -2.66 -9.31
N TYR A 157 -15.10 -1.35 -9.46
CA TYR A 157 -14.23 -0.37 -8.84
C TYR A 157 -14.92 0.21 -7.61
N TYR A 158 -14.15 0.40 -6.54
CA TYR A 158 -14.62 1.00 -5.31
C TYR A 158 -13.76 2.21 -4.98
N ALA A 159 -14.42 3.33 -4.70
CA ALA A 159 -13.81 4.51 -4.12
C ALA A 159 -14.16 4.56 -2.63
N VAL A 160 -13.17 4.79 -1.79
CA VAL A 160 -13.37 4.97 -0.34
C VAL A 160 -12.88 6.35 0.05
N VAL A 161 -13.74 7.11 0.70
CA VAL A 161 -13.42 8.40 1.28
C VAL A 161 -13.53 8.28 2.80
N LEU A 162 -12.40 8.46 3.48
CA LEU A 162 -12.37 8.61 4.94
C LEU A 162 -12.26 10.10 5.26
N THR A 163 -13.18 10.62 6.06
CA THR A 163 -13.04 11.97 6.61
C THR A 163 -12.23 11.87 7.89
N VAL A 164 -11.08 12.52 7.92
CA VAL A 164 -10.15 12.55 9.05
C VAL A 164 -10.08 13.97 9.61
N GLU A 165 -10.48 14.14 10.87
CA GLU A 165 -10.47 15.41 11.57
C GLU A 165 -9.71 15.24 12.89
N ASN A 166 -8.81 16.17 13.23
CA ASN A 166 -7.94 16.07 14.41
C ASN A 166 -7.21 14.70 14.53
N GLY A 167 -6.85 14.09 13.39
CA GLY A 167 -6.19 12.79 13.35
C GLY A 167 -7.09 11.59 13.65
N ARG A 168 -8.42 11.75 13.65
CA ARG A 168 -9.40 10.66 13.80
C ARG A 168 -10.37 10.58 12.65
N VAL A 169 -10.77 9.37 12.29
CA VAL A 169 -11.84 9.11 11.33
C VAL A 169 -13.16 9.57 11.94
N THR A 170 -13.87 10.45 11.25
CA THR A 170 -15.21 10.93 11.64
C THR A 170 -16.30 10.40 10.72
N ALA A 171 -15.96 10.07 9.47
CA ALA A 171 -16.88 9.45 8.51
C ALA A 171 -16.16 8.48 7.56
N VAL A 172 -16.91 7.48 7.10
CA VAL A 172 -16.46 6.48 6.11
C VAL A 172 -17.52 6.43 5.01
N ASN A 173 -17.12 6.69 3.78
CA ASN A 173 -18.00 6.56 2.61
C ASN A 173 -17.35 5.61 1.60
N ILE A 174 -18.04 4.52 1.29
CA ILE A 174 -17.61 3.52 0.30
C ILE A 174 -18.60 3.57 -0.86
N GLN A 175 -18.12 3.95 -2.03
CA GLN A 175 -18.91 4.04 -3.25
C GLN A 175 -18.44 2.96 -4.22
N GLU A 176 -19.40 2.20 -4.72
CA GLU A 176 -19.19 1.35 -5.89
C GLU A 176 -19.40 2.19 -7.14
N ASP A 177 -18.39 2.27 -8.00
CA ASP A 177 -18.53 2.91 -9.30
C ASP A 177 -19.01 1.87 -10.32
N MET A 178 -20.08 2.18 -11.05
CA MET A 178 -20.61 1.31 -12.10
C MET A 178 -19.55 1.15 -13.21
N PRO A 179 -19.48 0.00 -13.90
CA PRO A 179 -18.49 -0.21 -14.94
C PRO A 179 -18.54 0.92 -15.98
N GLN A 180 -17.37 1.42 -16.41
CA GLN A 180 -17.18 2.43 -17.46
C GLN A 180 -17.81 2.09 -18.85
N ASN A 181 -18.56 1.00 -18.96
CA ASN A 181 -19.22 0.54 -20.18
C ASN A 181 -20.75 0.66 -20.07
N SER A 182 -21.26 1.82 -19.69
CA SER A 182 -22.63 2.23 -20.04
C SER A 182 -22.55 3.26 -21.18
N PHE A 183 -22.26 2.75 -22.38
CA PHE A 183 -22.49 3.41 -23.65
C PHE A 183 -23.16 2.39 -24.58
#